data_AF-A0A8J2SEK2-F1
#
_entry.id   AF-A0A8J2SEK2-F1
#
_cell.length_a   1.000
_cell.length_b   1.000
_cell.length_c   1.000
_cell.angle_alpha   90.00
_cell.angle_beta   90.00
_cell.angle_gamma   90.00
#
_symmetry.space_group_name_H-M   'P 1'
#
loop_
_entity.id
_entity.type
_entity.pdbx_description
1 polymer ?
#
loop_
_entity_poly.entity_id
_entity_poly.type
_entity_poly.pdbx_seq_one_letter_code
_entity_poly.pdbx_strand_id
1 'polypeptide(L)'
;MLRLATLATISALAHGFAVPPLRAARTPAAAKATVAKAAPVLLPTVPELALAAGVPTALGLWRTGFAVSYGYGGAIAASAYLYLQKTSGVAKLHATALAFYGVRLCAYLLLRGATTEMRPIKAKSASVPDRLKRLPLLSGCAALYAFLAAPLRVTAAGQATDAVKLLVKASFASFGVAAVADAWKYVAKQLNGKDHLVTGGPFFFFRHPNYTFEVLGWLLSFAAAISAAAPVSKHVPALACSALGAFGIFGVLAGEAAAGLEKKQLEKYGDSPEYQKWVARTWAGPMMGAPKVMPPRRVTDTFERVAWSGSAFPKK
;
A
#
# COMPACT_ATOMS: atom_id res chain seq x y z
N MET A 1 -26.76 6.15 17.02
CA MET A 1 -25.66 5.95 18.01
C MET A 1 -24.34 5.49 17.39
N LEU A 2 -24.32 4.65 16.34
CA LEU A 2 -23.07 4.21 15.68
C LEU A 2 -22.28 5.33 14.96
N ARG A 3 -22.94 6.42 14.51
CA ARG A 3 -22.30 7.57 13.83
C ARG A 3 -21.55 8.55 14.75
N LEU A 4 -21.91 8.60 16.04
CA LEU A 4 -21.24 9.45 17.04
C LEU A 4 -19.96 8.80 17.58
N ALA A 5 -19.95 7.46 17.66
CA ALA A 5 -18.76 6.71 18.10
C ALA A 5 -17.59 6.82 17.12
N THR A 6 -17.84 7.00 15.81
CA THR A 6 -16.81 7.02 14.76
C THR A 6 -16.08 8.36 14.65
N LEU A 7 -16.71 9.48 15.00
CA LEU A 7 -16.09 10.81 14.98
C LEU A 7 -15.19 11.04 16.21
N ALA A 8 -15.55 10.46 17.35
CA ALA A 8 -14.75 10.54 18.58
C ALA A 8 -13.40 9.81 18.45
N THR A 9 -13.34 8.71 17.68
CA THR A 9 -12.09 7.93 17.50
C THR A 9 -11.08 8.64 16.59
N ILE A 10 -11.54 9.49 15.66
CA ILE A 10 -10.66 10.23 14.74
C ILE A 10 -10.02 11.44 15.45
N SER A 11 -10.74 12.12 16.35
CA SER A 11 -10.15 13.20 17.17
C SER A 11 -9.12 12.70 18.18
N ALA A 12 -9.28 11.47 18.71
CA ALA A 12 -8.33 10.86 19.63
C ALA A 12 -6.95 10.57 18.98
N LEU A 13 -6.91 10.33 17.66
CA LEU A 13 -5.66 10.13 16.91
C LEU A 13 -4.89 11.44 16.64
N ALA A 14 -5.55 12.60 16.73
CA ALA A 14 -4.91 13.91 16.53
C ALA A 14 -4.25 14.47 17.80
N HIS A 15 -4.67 14.03 19.00
CA HIS A 15 -4.20 14.58 20.28
C HIS A 15 -2.99 13.85 20.89
N GLY A 16 -2.46 12.81 20.23
CA GLY A 16 -1.33 12.02 20.72
C GLY A 16 0.07 12.60 20.46
N PHE A 17 0.17 13.80 19.85
CA PHE A 17 1.45 14.42 19.47
C PHE A 17 1.91 15.53 20.42
N ALA A 18 1.51 15.49 21.69
CA ALA A 18 2.11 16.37 22.69
C ALA A 18 3.56 15.95 22.93
N VAL A 19 4.50 16.74 22.39
CA VAL A 19 5.94 16.61 22.64
C VAL A 19 6.18 16.91 24.12
N PRO A 20 6.62 15.94 24.95
CA PRO A 20 6.92 16.23 26.34
C PRO A 20 8.07 17.24 26.44
N PRO A 21 8.07 18.11 27.45
CA PRO A 21 9.12 19.11 27.64
C PRO A 21 10.48 18.42 27.80
N LEU A 22 11.48 18.95 27.09
CA LEU A 22 12.88 18.56 27.16
C LEU A 22 13.39 18.72 28.61
N ARG A 23 13.45 17.62 29.36
CA ARG A 23 14.21 17.55 30.61
C ARG A 23 15.70 17.58 30.26
N ALA A 24 16.40 18.61 30.73
CA ALA A 24 17.85 18.70 30.65
C ALA A 24 18.48 17.47 31.33
N ALA A 25 19.17 16.65 30.54
CA ALA A 25 19.83 15.44 31.03
C ALA A 25 21.09 15.82 31.84
N ARG A 26 21.16 15.35 33.08
CA ARG A 26 22.40 15.33 33.86
C ARG A 26 23.39 14.38 33.19
N THR A 27 24.60 14.86 32.92
CA THR A 27 25.73 14.09 32.40
C THR A 27 26.21 13.07 33.45
N PRO A 28 26.08 11.75 33.20
CA PRO A 28 26.72 10.75 34.03
C PRO A 28 28.21 10.70 33.72
N ALA A 29 29.03 10.51 34.76
CA ALA A 29 30.48 10.33 34.63
C ALA A 29 30.81 9.15 33.69
N ALA A 30 31.82 9.34 32.85
CA ALA A 30 32.24 8.42 31.81
C ALA A 30 32.80 7.11 32.39
N ALA A 31 31.94 6.11 32.54
CA ALA A 31 32.38 4.73 32.73
C ALA A 31 32.99 4.22 31.42
N LYS A 32 34.23 3.71 31.48
CA LYS A 32 34.90 3.06 30.34
C LYS A 32 34.08 1.84 29.94
N ALA A 33 33.27 1.98 28.89
CA ALA A 33 32.45 0.91 28.35
C ALA A 33 33.36 -0.16 27.72
N THR A 34 33.45 -1.31 28.37
CA THR A 34 33.92 -2.54 27.74
C THR A 34 33.00 -2.85 26.57
N VAL A 35 33.52 -2.74 25.34
CA VAL A 35 32.78 -3.06 24.11
C VAL A 35 32.59 -4.57 24.07
N ALA A 36 31.53 -5.05 24.73
CA ALA A 36 31.07 -6.42 24.55
C ALA A 36 30.75 -6.60 23.07
N LYS A 37 31.44 -7.55 22.42
CA LYS A 37 31.24 -7.89 21.02
C LYS A 37 29.80 -8.39 20.87
N ALA A 38 28.92 -7.56 20.32
CA ALA A 38 27.50 -7.90 20.19
C ALA A 38 27.35 -9.22 19.42
N ALA A 39 26.52 -10.12 19.94
CA ALA A 39 26.20 -11.36 19.26
C ALA A 39 25.65 -11.07 17.85
N PRO A 40 25.97 -11.91 16.85
CA PRO A 40 25.48 -11.70 15.49
C PRO A 40 23.96 -11.72 15.49
N VAL A 41 23.36 -10.67 14.93
CA VAL A 41 21.91 -10.55 14.78
C VAL A 41 21.41 -11.66 13.85
N LEU A 42 20.63 -12.61 14.38
CA LEU A 42 20.00 -13.64 13.58
C LEU A 42 18.81 -13.05 12.82
N LEU A 43 19.01 -12.69 11.56
CA LEU A 43 17.96 -12.15 10.69
C LEU A 43 16.96 -13.23 10.26
N PRO A 44 15.74 -12.85 9.84
CA PRO A 44 14.81 -13.79 9.22
C PRO A 44 15.44 -14.58 8.07
N THR A 45 15.14 -15.87 8.06
CA THR A 45 15.55 -16.82 7.02
C THR A 45 14.67 -16.68 5.79
N VAL A 46 15.13 -17.21 4.65
CA VAL A 46 14.33 -17.21 3.41
C VAL A 46 13.00 -17.96 3.58
N PRO A 47 12.95 -19.16 4.21
CA PRO A 47 11.68 -19.84 4.49
C PRO A 47 10.72 -19.02 5.36
N GLU A 48 11.21 -18.35 6.42
CA GLU A 48 10.37 -17.48 7.25
C GLU A 48 9.74 -16.33 6.42
N LEU A 49 10.52 -15.70 5.55
CA LEU A 49 10.01 -14.62 4.67
C LEU A 49 9.05 -15.15 3.60
N ALA A 50 9.33 -16.32 3.03
CA ALA A 50 8.44 -16.96 2.06
C ALA A 50 7.08 -17.31 2.71
N LEU A 51 7.08 -17.80 3.95
CA LEU A 51 5.85 -18.05 4.70
C LEU A 51 5.12 -16.76 5.07
N ALA A 52 5.85 -15.74 5.54
CA ALA A 52 5.28 -14.45 5.89
C ALA A 52 4.60 -13.78 4.69
N ALA A 53 5.15 -13.92 3.48
CA ALA A 53 4.53 -13.42 2.27
C ALA A 53 3.44 -14.35 1.71
N GLY A 54 3.66 -15.66 1.74
CA GLY A 54 2.81 -16.66 1.12
C GLY A 54 1.49 -16.88 1.86
N VAL A 55 1.51 -17.00 3.18
CA VAL A 55 0.31 -17.32 3.98
C VAL A 55 -0.78 -16.26 3.83
N PRO A 56 -0.52 -14.95 3.98
CA PRO A 56 -1.54 -13.93 3.72
C PRO A 56 -2.00 -13.91 2.26
N THR A 57 -1.09 -14.11 1.31
CA THR A 57 -1.41 -14.13 -0.12
C THR A 57 -2.33 -15.31 -0.50
N ALA A 58 -2.28 -16.42 0.25
CA ALA A 58 -3.15 -17.58 0.05
C ALA A 58 -4.66 -17.26 0.22
N LEU A 59 -5.02 -16.13 0.84
CA LEU A 59 -6.40 -15.62 0.82
C LEU A 59 -6.94 -15.44 -0.62
N GLY A 60 -6.04 -15.28 -1.60
CA GLY A 60 -6.33 -15.30 -3.04
C GLY A 60 -7.03 -16.57 -3.55
N LEU A 61 -6.78 -17.71 -2.89
CA LEU A 61 -7.43 -18.99 -3.23
C LEU A 61 -8.93 -18.91 -2.98
N TRP A 62 -9.34 -18.16 -1.95
CA TRP A 62 -10.75 -17.88 -1.73
C TRP A 62 -11.25 -16.86 -2.76
N ARG A 63 -10.64 -15.68 -2.82
CA ARG A 63 -11.02 -14.62 -3.77
C ARG A 63 -9.77 -14.00 -4.37
N THR A 64 -9.62 -14.04 -5.69
CA THR A 64 -8.40 -13.53 -6.37
C THR A 64 -8.03 -12.10 -5.94
N GLY A 65 -9.03 -11.23 -5.76
CA GLY A 65 -8.80 -9.86 -5.28
C GLY A 65 -8.24 -9.75 -3.87
N PHE A 66 -8.35 -10.80 -3.03
CA PHE A 66 -7.75 -10.80 -1.69
C PHE A 66 -6.24 -10.92 -1.73
N ALA A 67 -5.64 -11.60 -2.73
CA ALA A 67 -4.19 -11.67 -2.86
C ALA A 67 -3.57 -10.26 -2.98
N VAL A 68 -4.14 -9.42 -3.85
CA VAL A 68 -3.67 -8.05 -4.13
C VAL A 68 -4.17 -6.99 -3.15
N SER A 69 -4.87 -7.39 -2.08
CA SER A 69 -5.44 -6.47 -1.08
C SER A 69 -5.04 -6.87 0.35
N TYR A 70 -5.81 -7.75 0.99
CA TYR A 70 -5.48 -8.26 2.32
C TYR A 70 -4.19 -9.08 2.35
N GLY A 71 -3.95 -9.87 1.29
CA GLY A 71 -2.72 -10.63 1.12
C GLY A 71 -1.51 -9.72 1.05
N TYR A 72 -1.61 -8.64 0.27
CA TYR A 72 -0.57 -7.62 0.20
C TYR A 72 -0.28 -6.97 1.56
N GLY A 73 -1.27 -6.36 2.21
CA GLY A 73 -1.06 -5.70 3.50
C GLY A 73 -0.57 -6.68 4.58
N GLY A 74 -1.17 -7.88 4.63
CA GLY A 74 -0.80 -8.93 5.57
C GLY A 74 0.61 -9.47 5.36
N ALA A 75 1.04 -9.66 4.11
CA ALA A 75 2.38 -10.12 3.77
C ALA A 75 3.46 -9.14 4.23
N ILE A 76 3.24 -7.84 4.00
CA ILE A 76 4.18 -6.80 4.46
C ILE A 76 4.19 -6.72 5.99
N ALA A 77 3.02 -6.73 6.64
CA ALA A 77 2.93 -6.68 8.10
C ALA A 77 3.62 -7.88 8.76
N ALA A 78 3.39 -9.10 8.26
CA ALA A 78 4.01 -10.32 8.77
C ALA A 78 5.54 -10.30 8.57
N SER A 79 6.00 -9.91 7.38
CA SER A 79 7.45 -9.83 7.09
C SER A 79 8.12 -8.79 7.98
N ALA A 80 7.51 -7.61 8.15
CA ALA A 80 8.01 -6.57 9.03
C ALA A 80 8.03 -6.99 10.51
N TYR A 81 7.00 -7.72 10.96
CA TYR A 81 6.96 -8.25 12.32
C TYR A 81 8.15 -9.17 12.63
N LEU A 82 8.56 -10.03 11.70
CA LEU A 82 9.74 -10.88 11.88
C LEU A 82 11.03 -10.05 12.10
N TYR A 83 11.18 -8.92 11.41
CA TYR A 83 12.32 -8.01 11.62
C TYR A 83 12.20 -7.21 12.92
N LEU A 84 11.01 -6.80 13.34
CA LEU A 84 10.81 -6.06 14.59
C LEU A 84 11.30 -6.83 15.81
N GLN A 85 11.17 -8.16 15.80
CA GLN A 85 11.65 -9.04 16.88
C GLN A 85 13.17 -9.20 16.91
N LYS A 86 13.83 -9.01 15.75
CA LYS A 86 15.22 -9.38 15.52
C LYS A 86 16.14 -8.18 15.31
N THR A 87 15.64 -6.94 15.30
CA THR A 87 16.43 -5.75 14.95
C THR A 87 16.25 -4.59 15.93
N SER A 88 17.18 -3.62 15.88
CA SER A 88 17.17 -2.40 16.69
C SER A 88 17.50 -1.17 15.82
N GLY A 89 17.47 0.03 16.41
CA GLY A 89 17.87 1.27 15.74
C GLY A 89 17.09 1.59 14.47
N VAL A 90 17.80 1.98 13.41
CA VAL A 90 17.20 2.37 12.12
C VAL A 90 16.50 1.22 11.42
N ALA A 91 17.00 0.00 11.56
CA ALA A 91 16.38 -1.20 10.99
C ALA A 91 15.02 -1.49 11.64
N LYS A 92 14.93 -1.35 12.97
CA LYS A 92 13.66 -1.47 13.69
C LYS A 92 12.67 -0.38 13.26
N LEU A 93 13.14 0.86 13.08
CA LEU A 93 12.31 1.95 12.54
C LEU A 93 11.80 1.63 11.13
N HIS A 94 12.66 1.06 10.27
CA HIS A 94 12.27 0.65 8.93
C HIS A 94 11.23 -0.46 8.94
N ALA A 95 11.41 -1.45 9.81
CA ALA A 95 10.43 -2.51 10.03
C ALA A 95 9.10 -1.94 10.58
N THR A 96 9.14 -0.97 11.49
CA THR A 96 7.94 -0.27 11.96
C THR A 96 7.20 0.43 10.82
N ALA A 97 7.93 1.07 9.90
CA ALA A 97 7.32 1.75 8.76
C ALA A 97 6.55 0.79 7.84
N LEU A 98 7.15 -0.36 7.52
CA LEU A 98 6.49 -1.41 6.72
C LEU A 98 5.36 -2.10 7.48
N ALA A 99 5.52 -2.34 8.79
CA ALA A 99 4.45 -2.89 9.62
C ALA A 99 3.22 -1.95 9.64
N PHE A 100 3.45 -0.65 9.85
CA PHE A 100 2.40 0.37 9.77
C PHE A 100 1.71 0.35 8.41
N TYR A 101 2.46 0.32 7.31
CA TYR A 101 1.91 0.19 5.96
C TYR A 101 0.97 -1.03 5.83
N GLY A 102 1.44 -2.20 6.26
CA GLY A 102 0.68 -3.43 6.09
C GLY A 102 -0.60 -3.43 6.92
N VAL A 103 -0.49 -3.00 8.18
CA VAL A 103 -1.63 -2.89 9.10
C VAL A 103 -2.63 -1.84 8.61
N ARG A 104 -2.17 -0.64 8.19
CA ARG A 104 -3.08 0.42 7.73
C ARG A 104 -3.85 0.02 6.49
N LEU A 105 -3.23 -0.72 5.57
CA LEU A 105 -3.92 -1.21 4.37
C LEU A 105 -5.02 -2.21 4.75
N CYS A 106 -4.70 -3.22 5.57
CA CYS A 106 -5.67 -4.21 6.01
C CYS A 106 -6.81 -3.56 6.81
N ALA A 107 -6.50 -2.66 7.74
CA ALA A 107 -7.50 -1.97 8.55
C ALA A 107 -8.46 -1.13 7.70
N TYR A 108 -7.95 -0.34 6.76
CA TYR A 108 -8.77 0.44 5.83
C TYR A 108 -9.72 -0.46 5.02
N LEU A 109 -9.21 -1.58 4.49
CA LEU A 109 -10.02 -2.51 3.69
C LEU A 109 -11.10 -3.21 4.53
N LEU A 110 -10.76 -3.64 5.75
CA LEU A 110 -11.71 -4.24 6.69
C LEU A 110 -12.81 -3.25 7.07
N LEU A 111 -12.42 -2.04 7.48
CA LEU A 111 -13.36 -0.99 7.87
C LEU A 111 -14.29 -0.64 6.71
N ARG A 112 -13.73 -0.47 5.50
CA ARG A 112 -14.50 -0.22 4.29
C ARG A 112 -15.48 -1.37 3.99
N GLY A 113 -15.02 -2.61 4.07
CA GLY A 113 -15.85 -3.80 3.82
C GLY A 113 -16.99 -3.98 4.82
N ALA A 114 -16.78 -3.61 6.09
CA ALA A 114 -17.78 -3.76 7.15
C ALA A 114 -18.86 -2.66 7.13
N THR A 115 -18.55 -1.47 6.61
CA THR A 115 -19.39 -0.27 6.82
C THR A 115 -19.95 0.34 5.55
N THR A 116 -19.56 -0.13 4.37
CA THR A 116 -20.08 0.40 3.11
C THR A 116 -20.77 -0.69 2.30
N GLU A 117 -21.89 -0.35 1.66
CA GLU A 117 -22.45 -1.12 0.54
C GLU A 117 -21.53 -1.13 -0.70
N MET A 118 -20.28 -0.68 -0.58
CA MET A 118 -19.29 -0.87 -1.64
C MET A 118 -19.10 -2.37 -1.81
N ARG A 119 -19.76 -2.89 -2.85
CA ARG A 119 -19.96 -4.32 -3.14
C ARG A 119 -18.79 -5.15 -2.59
N PRO A 120 -19.03 -6.09 -1.66
CA PRO A 120 -17.99 -7.03 -1.28
C PRO A 120 -17.45 -7.65 -2.56
N ILE A 121 -16.12 -7.86 -2.65
CA ILE A 121 -15.48 -8.58 -3.77
C ILE A 121 -16.33 -9.84 -4.00
N LYS A 122 -17.13 -9.88 -5.07
CA LYS A 122 -18.23 -10.85 -5.18
C LYS A 122 -17.64 -12.25 -5.02
N ALA A 123 -18.14 -12.99 -4.03
CA ALA A 123 -17.79 -14.39 -3.88
C ALA A 123 -18.36 -15.12 -5.09
N LYS A 124 -17.52 -15.42 -6.08
CA LYS A 124 -17.86 -16.44 -7.06
C LYS A 124 -17.52 -17.77 -6.41
N SER A 125 -18.51 -18.65 -6.28
CA SER A 125 -18.23 -20.06 -6.00
C SER A 125 -17.25 -20.54 -7.06
N ALA A 126 -16.09 -21.02 -6.61
CA ALA A 126 -15.05 -21.54 -7.47
C ALA A 126 -14.75 -22.96 -7.00
N SER A 127 -14.74 -23.89 -7.95
CA SER A 127 -14.32 -25.28 -7.71
C SER A 127 -12.86 -25.30 -7.24
N VAL A 128 -12.43 -26.39 -6.59
CA VAL A 128 -11.02 -26.55 -6.18
C VAL A 128 -10.07 -26.38 -7.38
N PRO A 129 -10.32 -27.01 -8.56
CA PRO A 129 -9.51 -26.76 -9.76
C PRO A 129 -9.41 -25.28 -10.15
N ASP A 130 -10.51 -24.53 -10.07
CA ASP A 130 -10.50 -23.10 -10.43
C ASP A 130 -9.73 -22.23 -9.43
N ARG A 131 -9.62 -22.67 -8.17
CA ARG A 131 -8.78 -22.02 -7.17
C ARG A 131 -7.30 -22.32 -7.42
N LEU A 132 -6.97 -23.56 -7.78
CA LEU A 132 -5.60 -23.99 -8.08
C LEU A 132 -5.04 -23.30 -9.34
N LYS A 133 -5.88 -23.01 -10.35
CA LYS A 133 -5.50 -22.19 -11.52
C LYS A 133 -4.98 -20.80 -11.15
N ARG A 134 -5.24 -20.31 -9.94
CA ARG A 134 -4.77 -19.00 -9.46
C ARG A 134 -3.33 -19.05 -8.91
N LEU A 135 -2.79 -20.24 -8.62
CA LEU A 135 -1.49 -20.40 -7.98
C LEU A 135 -0.35 -19.61 -8.65
N PRO A 136 -0.23 -19.54 -9.99
CA PRO A 136 0.82 -18.74 -10.63
C PRO A 136 0.74 -17.24 -10.30
N LEU A 137 -0.47 -16.69 -10.24
CA LEU A 137 -0.68 -15.29 -9.84
C LEU A 137 -0.35 -15.09 -8.36
N LEU A 138 -0.78 -16.03 -7.51
CA LEU A 138 -0.57 -15.95 -6.06
C LEU A 138 0.92 -16.07 -5.72
N SER A 139 1.67 -16.96 -6.38
CA SER A 139 3.11 -17.08 -6.20
C SER A 139 3.83 -15.82 -6.68
N GLY A 140 3.42 -15.24 -7.80
CA GLY A 140 3.92 -13.95 -8.28
C GLY A 140 3.69 -12.82 -7.28
N CYS A 141 2.49 -12.74 -6.69
CA CYS A 141 2.18 -11.76 -5.64
C CYS A 141 3.03 -11.99 -4.39
N ALA A 142 3.13 -13.24 -3.91
CA ALA A 142 3.92 -13.56 -2.71
C ALA A 142 5.41 -13.23 -2.92
N ALA A 143 5.97 -13.54 -4.09
CA ALA A 143 7.34 -13.19 -4.43
C ALA A 143 7.53 -11.66 -4.44
N LEU A 144 6.63 -10.92 -5.09
CA LEU A 144 6.66 -9.45 -5.09
C LEU A 144 6.62 -8.87 -3.67
N TYR A 145 5.79 -9.42 -2.78
CA TYR A 145 5.69 -8.93 -1.40
C TYR A 145 6.93 -9.26 -0.56
N ALA A 146 7.52 -10.44 -0.77
CA ALA A 146 8.82 -10.76 -0.16
C ALA A 146 9.91 -9.80 -0.65
N PHE A 147 9.90 -9.45 -1.93
CA PHE A 147 10.82 -8.48 -2.54
C PHE A 147 10.65 -7.06 -2.00
N LEU A 148 9.40 -6.63 -1.75
CA LEU A 148 9.13 -5.36 -1.08
C LEU A 148 9.62 -5.30 0.36
N ALA A 149 9.76 -6.45 1.04
CA ALA A 149 10.33 -6.53 2.37
C ALA A 149 11.87 -6.69 2.37
N ALA A 150 12.49 -6.97 1.22
CA ALA A 150 13.93 -7.14 1.09
C ALA A 150 14.79 -5.95 1.57
N PRO A 151 14.35 -4.66 1.45
CA PRO A 151 15.07 -3.53 2.01
C PRO A 151 15.38 -3.66 3.51
N LEU A 152 14.50 -4.34 4.28
CA LEU A 152 14.70 -4.56 5.71
C LEU A 152 15.98 -5.36 5.99
N ARG A 153 16.27 -6.39 5.17
CA ARG A 153 17.49 -7.21 5.31
C ARG A 153 18.75 -6.35 5.17
N VAL A 154 18.75 -5.45 4.20
CA VAL A 154 19.89 -4.58 3.93
C VAL A 154 20.05 -3.54 5.04
N THR A 155 18.97 -2.88 5.45
CA THR A 155 19.06 -1.91 6.57
C THR A 155 19.39 -2.55 7.92
N ALA A 156 19.10 -3.84 8.10
CA ALA A 156 19.42 -4.57 9.33
C ALA A 156 20.87 -5.10 9.39
N ALA A 157 21.45 -5.42 8.23
CA ALA A 157 22.83 -5.92 8.13
C ALA A 157 23.86 -4.85 7.72
N GLY A 158 23.39 -3.72 7.19
CA GLY A 158 24.20 -2.65 6.64
C GLY A 158 24.52 -1.54 7.64
N GLN A 159 24.98 -0.40 7.12
CA GLN A 159 25.38 0.76 7.93
C GLN A 159 24.18 1.63 8.30
N ALA A 160 24.12 2.06 9.56
CA ALA A 160 23.10 2.95 10.08
C ALA A 160 23.56 4.43 10.01
N THR A 161 23.54 5.01 8.81
CA THR A 161 23.91 6.43 8.60
C THR A 161 22.70 7.36 8.78
N ASP A 162 22.96 8.67 8.92
CA ASP A 162 21.89 9.68 8.98
C ASP A 162 21.07 9.73 7.70
N ALA A 163 21.68 9.48 6.54
CA ALA A 163 20.98 9.38 5.26
C ALA A 163 19.96 8.22 5.27
N VAL A 164 20.36 7.03 5.75
CA VAL A 164 19.45 5.87 5.89
C VAL A 164 18.30 6.23 6.83
N LYS A 165 18.60 6.87 7.97
CA LYS A 165 17.57 7.28 8.94
C LYS A 165 16.59 8.29 8.35
N LEU A 166 17.06 9.26 7.58
CA LEU A 166 16.22 10.25 6.89
C LEU A 166 15.30 9.57 5.87
N LEU A 167 15.85 8.69 5.02
CA LEU A 167 15.10 7.97 3.99
C LEU A 167 14.02 7.06 4.58
N VAL A 168 14.33 6.35 5.68
CA VAL A 168 13.34 5.53 6.40
C VAL A 168 12.22 6.39 6.98
N LYS A 169 12.56 7.53 7.61
CA LYS A 169 11.54 8.46 8.13
C LYS A 169 10.66 9.03 7.01
N ALA A 170 11.26 9.39 5.88
CA ALA A 170 10.54 9.88 4.71
C ALA A 170 9.61 8.80 4.13
N SER A 171 10.07 7.55 4.04
CA SER A 171 9.24 6.40 3.64
C SER A 171 8.04 6.24 4.57
N PHE A 172 8.27 6.29 5.88
CA PHE A 172 7.22 6.21 6.88
C PHE A 172 6.20 7.35 6.77
N ALA A 173 6.67 8.59 6.62
CA ALA A 173 5.82 9.76 6.42
C ALA A 173 4.98 9.62 5.14
N SER A 174 5.58 9.11 4.06
CA SER A 174 4.89 8.84 2.79
C SER A 174 3.74 7.84 2.99
N PHE A 175 3.99 6.72 3.67
CA PHE A 175 2.91 5.78 4.00
C PHE A 175 1.84 6.39 4.90
N GLY A 176 2.22 7.33 5.78
CA GLY A 176 1.30 8.11 6.61
C GLY A 176 0.36 8.98 5.76
N VAL A 177 0.88 9.71 4.78
CA VAL A 177 0.06 10.51 3.85
C VAL A 177 -0.88 9.62 3.04
N ALA A 178 -0.42 8.44 2.60
CA ALA A 178 -1.28 7.47 1.94
C ALA A 178 -2.44 7.00 2.84
N ALA A 179 -2.16 6.76 4.13
CA ALA A 179 -3.20 6.40 5.10
C ALA A 179 -4.21 7.53 5.33
N VAL A 180 -3.75 8.79 5.41
CA VAL A 180 -4.64 9.97 5.52
C VAL A 180 -5.53 10.09 4.29
N ALA A 181 -5.00 9.87 3.09
CA ALA A 181 -5.78 9.88 1.86
C ALA A 181 -6.88 8.81 1.84
N ASP A 182 -6.58 7.59 2.27
CA ASP A 182 -7.57 6.51 2.38
C ASP A 182 -8.65 6.83 3.43
N ALA A 183 -8.26 7.33 4.60
CA ALA A 183 -9.19 7.77 5.64
C ALA A 183 -10.11 8.91 5.16
N TRP A 184 -9.53 9.91 4.47
CA TRP A 184 -10.29 11.02 3.88
C TRP A 184 -11.33 10.52 2.89
N LYS A 185 -10.92 9.63 1.97
CA LYS A 185 -11.81 9.02 0.99
C LYS A 185 -12.93 8.22 1.65
N TYR A 186 -12.61 7.48 2.71
CA TYR A 186 -13.59 6.72 3.47
C TYR A 186 -14.63 7.64 4.12
N VAL A 187 -14.19 8.63 4.88
CA VAL A 187 -15.08 9.58 5.59
C VAL A 187 -15.94 10.35 4.60
N ALA A 188 -15.36 10.89 3.53
CA ALA A 188 -16.11 11.63 2.51
C ALA A 188 -17.24 10.77 1.88
N LYS A 189 -16.98 9.49 1.62
CA LYS A 189 -18.01 8.57 1.08
C LYS A 189 -19.04 8.13 2.11
N GLN A 190 -18.69 8.08 3.38
CA GLN A 190 -19.64 7.82 4.46
C GLN A 190 -20.61 8.99 4.65
N LEU A 191 -20.11 10.23 4.53
CA LEU A 191 -20.91 11.44 4.71
C LEU A 191 -21.75 11.75 3.46
N ASN A 192 -21.16 11.67 2.27
CA ASN A 192 -21.78 12.15 1.04
C ASN A 192 -22.32 11.03 0.14
N GLY A 193 -22.23 9.77 0.57
CA GLY A 193 -22.69 8.59 -0.16
C GLY A 193 -21.61 7.86 -0.96
N LYS A 194 -21.84 6.56 -1.20
CA LYS A 194 -20.86 5.65 -1.83
C LYS A 194 -20.41 6.09 -3.22
N ASP A 195 -21.30 6.79 -3.93
CA ASP A 195 -21.11 7.26 -5.29
C ASP A 195 -20.58 8.69 -5.39
N HIS A 196 -20.29 9.35 -4.28
CA HIS A 196 -19.69 10.68 -4.26
C HIS A 196 -18.29 10.69 -4.90
N LEU A 197 -18.03 11.69 -5.75
CA LEU A 197 -16.72 12.01 -6.30
C LEU A 197 -15.93 12.82 -5.25
N VAL A 198 -14.84 12.24 -4.74
CA VAL A 198 -14.02 12.88 -3.70
C VAL A 198 -12.98 13.79 -4.37
N THR A 199 -13.16 15.11 -4.25
CA THR A 199 -12.30 16.12 -4.89
C THR A 199 -11.56 17.05 -3.92
N GLY A 200 -11.83 16.95 -2.61
CA GLY A 200 -11.22 17.76 -1.56
C GLY A 200 -10.08 17.06 -0.79
N GLY A 201 -9.44 17.79 0.13
CA GLY A 201 -8.33 17.27 0.95
C GLY A 201 -7.13 16.86 0.09
N PRO A 202 -6.49 15.70 0.33
CA PRO A 202 -5.40 15.22 -0.51
C PRO A 202 -5.78 15.06 -1.99
N PHE A 203 -7.08 14.83 -2.28
CA PHE A 203 -7.58 14.68 -3.65
C PHE A 203 -7.65 16.02 -4.41
N PHE A 204 -7.43 17.15 -3.73
CA PHE A 204 -7.36 18.45 -4.37
C PHE A 204 -6.11 18.60 -5.25
N PHE A 205 -5.00 17.96 -4.86
CA PHE A 205 -3.73 18.01 -5.60
C PHE A 205 -3.52 16.78 -6.48
N PHE A 206 -3.91 15.60 -5.98
CA PHE A 206 -3.65 14.30 -6.63
C PHE A 206 -4.97 13.59 -6.93
N ARG A 207 -5.09 12.88 -8.05
CA ARG A 207 -6.24 11.99 -8.29
C ARG A 207 -6.15 10.69 -7.50
N HIS A 208 -4.93 10.21 -7.29
CA HIS A 208 -4.63 9.00 -6.54
C HIS A 208 -3.56 9.25 -5.46
N PRO A 209 -3.84 10.09 -4.45
CA PRO A 209 -2.86 10.42 -3.41
C PRO A 209 -2.38 9.17 -2.67
N ASN A 210 -3.28 8.24 -2.35
CA ASN A 210 -2.90 6.98 -1.69
C ASN A 210 -1.88 6.17 -2.51
N TYR A 211 -2.09 5.97 -3.81
CA TYR A 211 -1.14 5.25 -4.67
C TYR A 211 0.16 6.03 -4.89
N THR A 212 0.07 7.35 -5.02
CA THR A 212 1.25 8.22 -5.22
C THR A 212 2.21 8.12 -4.04
N PHE A 213 1.70 8.30 -2.83
CA PHE A 213 2.51 8.26 -1.62
C PHE A 213 2.87 6.83 -1.19
N GLU A 214 2.13 5.83 -1.65
CA GLU A 214 2.54 4.44 -1.52
C GLU A 214 3.77 4.14 -2.38
N VAL A 215 3.75 4.48 -3.66
CA VAL A 215 4.89 4.37 -4.57
C VAL A 215 6.11 5.10 -4.02
N LEU A 216 5.94 6.36 -3.59
CA LEU A 216 7.03 7.15 -3.02
C LEU A 216 7.62 6.47 -1.77
N GLY A 217 6.76 5.91 -0.90
CA GLY A 217 7.21 5.18 0.29
C GLY A 217 8.06 3.97 -0.05
N TRP A 218 7.69 3.21 -1.08
CA TRP A 218 8.46 2.06 -1.56
C TRP A 218 9.80 2.45 -2.20
N LEU A 219 9.82 3.50 -3.01
CA LEU A 219 11.05 4.02 -3.61
C LEU A 219 12.02 4.53 -2.54
N LEU A 220 11.52 5.22 -1.50
CA LEU A 220 12.34 5.68 -0.37
C LEU A 220 12.85 4.52 0.50
N SER A 221 12.05 3.47 0.70
CA SER A 221 12.48 2.23 1.37
C SER A 221 13.62 1.54 0.61
N PHE A 222 13.51 1.45 -0.71
CA PHE A 222 14.58 0.94 -1.57
C PHE A 222 15.83 1.83 -1.54
N ALA A 223 15.67 3.15 -1.61
CA ALA A 223 16.79 4.08 -1.49
C ALA A 223 17.52 3.93 -0.14
N ALA A 224 16.77 3.72 0.96
CA ALA A 224 17.36 3.46 2.28
C ALA A 224 18.21 2.18 2.28
N ALA A 225 17.79 1.14 1.56
CA ALA A 225 18.59 -0.08 1.40
C ALA A 225 19.88 0.18 0.60
N ILE A 226 19.82 0.93 -0.51
CA ILE A 226 21.02 1.32 -1.27
C ILE A 226 21.99 2.08 -0.36
N SER A 227 21.51 3.09 0.37
CA SER A 227 22.35 3.90 1.26
C SER A 227 22.94 3.12 2.44
N ALA A 228 22.31 2.02 2.86
CA ALA A 228 22.82 1.15 3.93
C ALA A 228 23.85 0.11 3.44
N ALA A 229 23.91 -0.17 2.13
CA ALA A 229 24.64 -1.28 1.56
C ALA A 229 26.14 -0.99 1.38
N ALA A 230 26.89 -0.83 2.47
CA ALA A 230 28.34 -0.64 2.43
C ALA A 230 29.08 -1.73 3.25
N PRO A 231 29.90 -2.61 2.61
CA PRO A 231 30.15 -2.69 1.17
C PRO A 231 28.99 -3.34 0.39
N VAL A 232 28.71 -2.84 -0.81
CA VAL A 232 27.57 -3.28 -1.66
C VAL A 232 27.60 -4.77 -1.97
N SER A 233 28.80 -5.35 -2.16
CA SER A 233 29.00 -6.75 -2.54
C SER A 233 28.33 -7.74 -1.59
N LYS A 234 28.20 -7.41 -0.30
CA LYS A 234 27.54 -8.27 0.70
C LYS A 234 26.01 -8.27 0.61
N HIS A 235 25.43 -7.35 -0.15
CA HIS A 235 23.98 -7.12 -0.18
C HIS A 235 23.36 -7.30 -1.57
N VAL A 236 24.13 -7.68 -2.59
CA VAL A 236 23.68 -7.75 -3.99
C VAL A 236 22.36 -8.52 -4.16
N PRO A 237 22.17 -9.74 -3.61
CA PRO A 237 20.90 -10.46 -3.80
C PRO A 237 19.70 -9.72 -3.20
N ALA A 238 19.88 -9.13 -2.01
CA ALA A 238 18.83 -8.40 -1.32
C ALA A 238 18.51 -7.06 -2.02
N LEU A 239 19.50 -6.37 -2.58
CA LEU A 239 19.32 -5.16 -3.37
C LEU A 239 18.60 -5.46 -4.69
N ALA A 240 18.95 -6.55 -5.39
CA ALA A 240 18.25 -6.98 -6.59
C ALA A 240 16.77 -7.28 -6.31
N CYS A 241 16.49 -8.04 -5.24
CA CYS A 241 15.12 -8.27 -4.79
C CYS A 241 14.42 -6.96 -4.42
N SER A 242 15.09 -6.05 -3.71
CA SER A 242 14.52 -4.75 -3.34
C SER A 242 14.14 -3.91 -4.56
N ALA A 243 14.99 -3.88 -5.59
CA ALA A 243 14.72 -3.20 -6.85
C ALA A 243 13.51 -3.82 -7.58
N LEU A 244 13.49 -5.15 -7.73
CA LEU A 244 12.35 -5.87 -8.31
C LEU A 244 11.05 -5.62 -7.54
N GLY A 245 11.12 -5.53 -6.21
CA GLY A 245 10.00 -5.16 -5.36
C GLY A 245 9.49 -3.76 -5.67
N ALA A 246 10.37 -2.75 -5.55
CA ALA A 246 10.02 -1.34 -5.72
C ALA A 246 9.51 -1.00 -7.13
N PHE A 247 10.18 -1.50 -8.17
CA PHE A 247 9.74 -1.25 -9.55
C PHE A 247 8.57 -2.16 -9.95
N GLY A 248 8.48 -3.36 -9.41
CA GLY A 248 7.34 -4.25 -9.61
C GLY A 248 6.04 -3.66 -9.05
N ILE A 249 6.07 -3.13 -7.81
CA ILE A 249 4.88 -2.49 -7.22
C ILE A 249 4.55 -1.18 -7.92
N PHE A 250 5.55 -0.41 -8.35
CA PHE A 250 5.33 0.75 -9.21
C PHE A 250 4.54 0.35 -10.46
N GLY A 251 4.96 -0.71 -11.14
CA GLY A 251 4.28 -1.21 -12.33
C GLY A 251 2.81 -1.60 -12.07
N VAL A 252 2.55 -2.30 -10.97
CA VAL A 252 1.19 -2.71 -10.58
C VAL A 252 0.31 -1.51 -10.22
N LEU A 253 0.83 -0.58 -9.42
CA LEU A 253 0.05 0.58 -8.95
C LEU A 253 -0.18 1.60 -10.07
N ALA A 254 0.86 1.94 -10.83
CA ALA A 254 0.80 2.93 -11.91
C ALA A 254 0.11 2.41 -13.17
N GLY A 255 0.30 1.12 -13.50
CA GLY A 255 -0.24 0.50 -14.70
C GLY A 255 -1.67 0.01 -14.53
N GLU A 256 -1.89 -0.95 -13.62
CA GLU A 256 -3.19 -1.64 -13.51
C GLU A 256 -4.16 -0.90 -12.57
N ALA A 257 -3.68 -0.49 -11.38
CA ALA A 257 -4.58 0.05 -10.36
C ALA A 257 -5.03 1.49 -10.67
N ALA A 258 -4.09 2.41 -10.92
CA ALA A 258 -4.38 3.81 -11.22
C ALA A 258 -5.13 3.95 -12.55
N ALA A 259 -4.62 3.39 -13.65
CA ALA A 259 -5.28 3.51 -14.95
C ALA A 259 -6.67 2.85 -14.96
N GLY A 260 -6.82 1.70 -14.30
CA GLY A 260 -8.11 1.04 -14.13
C GLY A 260 -9.10 1.87 -13.30
N LEU A 261 -8.62 2.68 -12.36
CA LEU A 261 -9.46 3.58 -11.56
C LEU A 261 -9.86 4.83 -12.35
N GLU A 262 -8.93 5.46 -13.07
CA GLU A 262 -9.23 6.60 -13.97
C GLU A 262 -10.29 6.21 -14.99
N LYS A 263 -10.15 5.04 -15.63
CA LYS A 263 -11.16 4.53 -16.58
C LYS A 263 -12.54 4.44 -15.95
N LYS A 264 -12.64 3.86 -14.75
CA LYS A 264 -13.92 3.73 -14.01
C LYS A 264 -14.47 5.09 -13.58
N GLN A 265 -13.61 6.04 -13.22
CA GLN A 265 -14.03 7.39 -12.84
C GLN A 265 -14.52 8.16 -14.06
N LEU A 266 -13.84 8.06 -15.20
CA LEU A 266 -14.27 8.64 -16.46
C LEU A 266 -15.62 8.05 -16.90
N GLU A 267 -15.78 6.73 -16.88
CA GLU A 267 -17.03 6.06 -17.23
C GLU A 267 -18.22 6.49 -16.35
N LYS A 268 -17.95 6.90 -15.10
CA LYS A 268 -18.98 7.23 -14.12
C LYS A 268 -19.27 8.72 -13.99
N TYR A 269 -18.25 9.56 -14.12
CA TYR A 269 -18.32 10.99 -13.84
C TYR A 269 -17.88 11.85 -15.04
N GLY A 270 -17.48 11.26 -16.17
CA GLY A 270 -16.88 11.97 -17.31
C GLY A 270 -17.73 13.12 -17.88
N ASP A 271 -19.05 12.98 -17.81
CA ASP A 271 -20.00 13.98 -18.30
C ASP A 271 -20.29 15.09 -17.28
N SER A 272 -19.75 15.00 -16.04
CA SER A 272 -20.01 16.00 -15.00
C SER A 272 -19.01 17.18 -15.08
N PRO A 273 -19.49 18.44 -15.02
CA PRO A 273 -18.62 19.62 -14.99
C PRO A 273 -17.64 19.60 -13.80
N GLU A 274 -18.07 19.05 -12.65
CA GLU A 274 -17.25 18.91 -11.46
C GLU A 274 -16.03 18.01 -11.73
N TYR A 275 -16.23 16.85 -12.36
CA TYR A 275 -15.15 15.92 -12.67
C TYR A 275 -14.17 16.51 -13.67
N GLN A 276 -14.66 17.14 -14.73
CA GLN A 276 -13.82 17.77 -15.75
C GLN A 276 -12.95 18.88 -15.15
N LYS A 277 -13.54 19.75 -14.30
CA LYS A 277 -12.79 20.79 -13.57
C LYS A 277 -11.75 20.20 -12.63
N TRP A 278 -12.09 19.10 -11.95
CA TRP A 278 -11.17 18.41 -11.04
C TRP A 278 -9.98 17.77 -11.79
N VAL A 279 -10.23 17.04 -12.87
CA VAL A 279 -9.17 16.42 -13.69
C VAL A 279 -8.22 17.47 -14.27
N ALA A 280 -8.75 18.60 -14.75
CA ALA A 280 -7.96 19.67 -15.36
C ALA A 280 -6.94 20.32 -14.43
N ARG A 281 -7.17 20.29 -13.11
CA ARG A 281 -6.31 20.96 -12.10
C ARG A 281 -5.51 20.02 -11.21
N THR A 282 -5.69 18.70 -11.38
CA THR A 282 -5.05 17.70 -10.51
C THR A 282 -3.99 16.91 -11.26
N TRP A 283 -2.97 16.46 -10.53
CA TRP A 283 -2.01 15.50 -11.07
C TRP A 283 -2.56 14.08 -10.92
N ALA A 284 -2.44 13.28 -11.98
CA ALA A 284 -2.91 11.90 -11.99
C ALA A 284 -2.13 10.98 -11.04
N GLY A 285 -0.95 11.42 -10.61
CA GLY A 285 0.06 10.56 -10.00
C GLY A 285 0.90 9.83 -11.05
N PRO A 286 1.71 8.85 -10.63
CA PRO A 286 2.48 8.02 -11.54
C PRO A 286 1.53 7.11 -12.32
N MET A 287 1.31 7.40 -13.61
CA MET A 287 0.54 6.53 -14.51
C MET A 287 1.43 6.08 -15.66
N MET A 288 1.31 4.81 -16.04
CA MET A 288 1.92 4.30 -17.26
C MET A 288 0.88 4.32 -18.38
N GLY A 289 1.02 5.30 -19.28
CA GLY A 289 0.09 5.54 -20.39
C GLY A 289 -0.92 6.64 -20.07
N ALA A 290 -1.11 7.57 -21.01
CA ALA A 290 -2.20 8.53 -20.93
C ALA A 290 -3.54 7.77 -21.01
N PRO A 291 -4.58 8.16 -20.25
CA PRO A 291 -5.92 7.76 -20.59
C PRO A 291 -6.12 8.27 -22.03
N LYS A 292 -6.29 7.37 -23.00
CA LYS A 292 -6.81 7.77 -24.30
C LYS A 292 -8.08 8.53 -23.97
N VAL A 293 -8.08 9.84 -24.22
CA VAL A 293 -9.26 10.68 -24.09
C VAL A 293 -10.33 9.96 -24.88
N MET A 294 -11.25 9.27 -24.19
CA MET A 294 -12.40 8.75 -24.90
C MET A 294 -13.13 9.99 -25.41
N PRO A 295 -13.41 10.08 -26.71
CA PRO A 295 -14.23 11.17 -27.21
C PRO A 295 -15.50 11.22 -26.36
N PRO A 296 -16.04 12.43 -26.11
CA PRO A 296 -17.28 12.59 -25.35
C PRO A 296 -18.30 11.60 -25.86
N ARG A 297 -18.90 10.86 -24.92
CA ARG A 297 -19.85 9.79 -25.24
C ARG A 297 -20.96 10.43 -26.06
N ARG A 298 -21.09 10.09 -27.34
CA ARG A 298 -22.25 10.54 -28.11
C ARG A 298 -23.48 9.92 -27.44
N VAL A 299 -24.48 10.75 -27.15
CA VAL A 299 -25.74 10.36 -26.49
C VAL A 299 -26.45 9.19 -27.22
N THR A 300 -26.07 8.91 -28.47
CA THR A 300 -26.55 7.81 -29.32
C THR A 300 -26.15 6.40 -28.84
N ASP A 301 -25.09 6.23 -28.02
CA ASP A 301 -24.58 4.90 -27.61
C ASP A 301 -25.51 4.13 -26.64
N THR A 302 -26.59 4.78 -26.18
CA THR A 302 -27.60 4.13 -25.34
C THR A 302 -28.54 3.27 -26.18
N PHE A 303 -28.74 3.63 -27.45
CA PHE A 303 -29.57 2.88 -28.40
C PHE A 303 -28.86 1.60 -28.89
N GLU A 304 -27.54 1.66 -29.12
CA GLU A 304 -26.76 0.51 -29.58
C GLU A 304 -26.61 -0.58 -28.51
N ARG A 305 -26.58 -0.24 -27.23
CA ARG A 305 -26.49 -1.26 -26.17
C ARG A 305 -27.76 -2.09 -25.99
N VAL A 306 -28.91 -1.55 -26.36
CA VAL A 306 -30.18 -2.30 -26.41
C VAL A 306 -30.22 -3.22 -27.63
N ALA A 307 -29.58 -2.83 -28.74
CA ALA A 307 -29.50 -3.64 -29.95
C ALA A 307 -28.58 -4.88 -29.83
N TRP A 308 -27.60 -4.86 -28.92
CA TRP A 308 -26.58 -5.93 -28.79
C TRP A 308 -26.62 -6.73 -27.48
N SER A 309 -27.55 -6.48 -26.56
CA SER A 309 -27.71 -7.29 -25.32
C SER A 309 -28.48 -8.61 -25.52
N GLY A 310 -28.60 -9.07 -26.77
CA GLY A 310 -29.01 -10.40 -27.24
C GLY A 310 -29.57 -11.37 -26.20
N SER A 311 -30.83 -11.17 -25.80
CA SER A 311 -31.71 -12.21 -25.29
C SER A 311 -32.55 -12.82 -26.43
N ALA A 312 -31.98 -12.91 -27.63
CA ALA A 312 -32.67 -13.33 -28.85
C ALA A 312 -32.03 -14.58 -29.48
N PHE A 313 -31.96 -15.68 -28.73
CA PHE A 313 -31.96 -17.02 -29.33
C PHE A 313 -32.64 -18.01 -28.37
N PRO A 314 -33.79 -18.59 -28.75
CA PRO A 314 -34.35 -19.71 -27.99
C PRO A 314 -33.44 -20.93 -28.19
N LYS A 315 -33.02 -21.53 -27.08
CA LYS A 315 -32.35 -22.83 -27.11
C LYS A 315 -33.37 -23.89 -27.57
N LYS A 316 -33.06 -24.60 -28.65
CA LYS A 316 -33.63 -25.92 -28.93
C LYS A 316 -32.92 -26.97 -28.09
#